data_AF-A0A915DKE5-F1
#
_entry.id   AF-A0A915DKE5-F1
#
_cell.length_a   1.000
_cell.length_b   1.000
_cell.length_c   1.000
_cell.angle_alpha   90.00
_cell.angle_beta   90.00
_cell.angle_gamma   90.00
#
_symmetry.space_group_name_H-M   'P 1'
#
loop_
_entity.id
_entity.type
_entity.pdbx_description
1 polymer ?
#
loop_
_entity_poly.entity_id
_entity_poly.type
_entity_poly.pdbx_seq_one_letter_code
_entity_poly.pdbx_strand_id
1 'polypeptide(L)' 'MKNKNVFVRNNREGVDKVLKENYAYLMESSSLEYEVQQNCNLTQIGGVLGSKGYGIALEKKSEWTDRISRQILLYQREE' A
#
# COMPACT_ATOMS: atom_id res chain seq x y z
N MET A 1 -19.00 18.51 6.48
CA MET A 1 -18.02 17.96 5.52
C MET A 1 -18.53 18.18 4.10
N LYS A 2 -18.17 19.30 3.47
CA LYS A 2 -18.58 19.67 2.10
C LYS A 2 -17.46 19.29 1.11
N ASN A 3 -17.58 18.10 0.51
CA ASN A 3 -17.09 17.66 -0.82
C ASN A 3 -16.73 16.17 -0.82
N LYS A 4 -17.62 15.34 -1.39
CA LYS A 4 -17.38 13.91 -1.64
C LYS A 4 -16.45 13.64 -2.85
N ASN A 5 -16.05 14.67 -3.58
CA ASN A 5 -15.28 14.56 -4.84
C ASN A 5 -13.75 14.37 -4.65
N VAL A 6 -13.27 14.21 -3.42
CA VAL A 6 -11.84 13.98 -3.15
C VAL A 6 -11.46 12.51 -3.21
N PHE A 7 -12.40 11.59 -2.90
CA PHE A 7 -12.11 10.17 -2.93
C PHE A 7 -12.03 9.64 -4.37
N VAL A 8 -11.03 8.81 -4.61
CA VAL A 8 -10.81 8.06 -5.86
C VAL A 8 -11.15 6.59 -5.63
N ARG A 9 -11.38 5.82 -6.70
CA ARG A 9 -11.77 4.42 -6.60
C ARG A 9 -10.59 3.47 -6.40
N ASN A 10 -9.41 3.84 -6.87
CA ASN A 10 -8.20 3.01 -6.80
C ASN A 10 -6.93 3.88 -6.86
N ASN A 11 -5.78 3.25 -6.62
CA ASN A 11 -4.48 3.93 -6.58
C ASN A 11 -4.11 4.57 -7.92
N ARG A 12 -4.40 3.91 -9.05
CA ARG A 12 -4.09 4.43 -10.39
C ARG A 12 -4.82 5.74 -10.67
N GLU A 13 -6.11 5.80 -10.36
CA GLU A 13 -6.90 7.04 -10.47
C GLU A 13 -6.36 8.13 -9.52
N GLY A 14 -5.89 7.73 -8.33
CA GLY A 14 -5.21 8.64 -7.39
C GLY A 14 -3.94 9.25 -7.99
N VAL A 15 -3.05 8.41 -8.54
CA VAL A 15 -1.80 8.85 -9.19
C VAL A 15 -2.09 9.75 -10.39
N ASP A 16 -3.03 9.36 -11.26
CA ASP A 16 -3.42 10.16 -12.41
C ASP A 16 -3.97 11.55 -12.00
N LYS A 17 -4.69 11.61 -10.87
CA LYS A 17 -5.22 12.87 -10.33
C LYS A 17 -4.13 13.76 -9.75
N VAL A 18 -3.15 13.19 -9.03
CA VAL A 18 -1.97 13.92 -8.53
C VAL A 18 -1.17 14.55 -9.68
N LEU A 19 -1.06 13.86 -10.82
CA LEU A 19 -0.32 14.38 -11.98
C LEU A 19 -1.05 15.49 -12.74
N LYS A 20 -2.39 15.54 -12.67
CA LYS A 20 -3.22 16.48 -13.46
C LYS A 20 -3.66 17.71 -12.67
N GLU A 21 -3.82 17.57 -11.35
CA GLU A 21 -4.41 18.58 -10.49
C GLU A 21 -3.49 18.84 -9.28
N ASN A 22 -3.68 19.96 -8.58
CA ASN A 22 -2.98 20.22 -7.32
C ASN A 22 -3.60 19.37 -6.20
N TYR A 23 -3.29 18.07 -6.20
CA TYR A 23 -3.89 17.06 -5.33
C TYR A 23 -2.79 16.22 -4.65
N ALA A 24 -2.97 15.92 -3.37
CA ALA A 24 -2.11 15.00 -2.63
C ALA A 24 -2.90 13.73 -2.31
N TYR A 25 -2.35 12.58 -2.72
CA TYR A 25 -2.98 11.29 -2.50
C TYR A 25 -2.30 10.52 -1.36
N LEU A 26 -3.09 10.04 -0.41
CA LEU A 26 -2.61 9.17 0.65
C LEU A 26 -2.58 7.72 0.12
N MET A 27 -1.38 7.17 0.00
CA MET A 27 -1.15 5.82 -0.50
C MET A 27 -0.31 5.00 0.50
N GLU A 28 -0.42 3.68 0.42
CA GLU A 28 0.42 2.76 1.18
C GLU A 28 1.90 2.88 0.77
N SER A 29 2.81 2.73 1.73
CA SER A 29 4.24 2.99 1.55
C SER A 29 4.89 2.17 0.44
N SER A 30 4.62 0.86 0.36
CA SER A 30 5.16 -0.02 -0.69
C SER A 30 4.69 0.39 -2.10
N SER A 31 3.38 0.69 -2.24
CA SER A 31 2.81 1.16 -3.49
C SER A 31 3.35 2.54 -3.86
N LEU A 32 3.50 3.43 -2.88
CA LEU A 32 4.07 4.77 -3.07
C LEU A 32 5.50 4.73 -3.56
N GLU A 33 6.34 3.91 -2.92
CA GLU A 33 7.73 3.72 -3.32
C GLU A 33 7.83 3.20 -4.75
N TYR A 34 7.00 2.22 -5.11
CA TYR A 34 6.92 1.70 -6.48
C TYR A 34 6.55 2.79 -7.50
N GLU A 35 5.49 3.55 -7.27
CA GLU A 35 5.04 4.60 -8.21
C GLU A 35 6.06 5.74 -8.36
N VAL A 36 6.69 6.17 -7.26
CA VAL A 36 7.74 7.21 -7.28
C VAL A 36 8.99 6.71 -8.00
N GLN A 37 9.37 5.44 -7.86
CA GLN A 37 10.50 4.86 -8.59
C GLN A 37 10.24 4.78 -10.10
N GLN A 38 8.98 4.57 -10.53
CA GLN A 38 8.62 4.48 -11.94
C GLN A 38 8.42 5.86 -12.61
N ASN A 39 7.99 6.87 -11.86
CA ASN A 39 7.66 8.18 -12.41
C ASN A 39 8.32 9.32 -11.62
N CYS A 40 9.37 9.90 -12.19
CA CYS A 40 10.14 11.00 -11.60
C CYS A 40 9.34 12.30 -11.37
N ASN A 41 8.13 12.43 -11.94
CA ASN A 41 7.26 13.58 -11.68
C ASN A 41 6.49 13.46 -10.35
N LEU A 42 6.54 12.30 -9.70
CA LEU A 42 5.94 12.06 -8.40
C LEU A 42 6.98 12.28 -7.30
N THR A 43 6.54 12.81 -6.18
CA THR A 43 7.37 12.95 -4.99
C THR A 43 6.63 12.45 -3.77
N GLN A 44 7.33 11.74 -2.89
CA GLN A 44 6.81 11.40 -1.59
C GLN A 44 6.88 12.64 -0.69
N ILE A 45 5.75 12.97 -0.05
CA ILE A 45 5.67 14.04 0.93
C ILE A 45 5.58 13.43 2.33
N GLY A 46 6.55 13.75 3.18
CA GLY A 46 6.60 13.28 4.56
C GLY A 46 7.02 11.81 4.72
N GLY A 47 6.74 11.26 5.89
CA GLY A 47 7.09 9.89 6.28
C GLY A 47 5.89 8.95 6.35
N VAL A 48 6.15 7.74 6.85
CA VAL A 48 5.12 6.71 7.01
C VAL A 48 4.17 7.10 8.16
N LEU A 49 2.85 7.11 7.88
CA LEU A 49 1.81 7.49 8.86
C LEU A 49 1.54 6.40 9.92
N GLY A 50 2.03 5.18 9.71
CA GLY A 50 1.95 4.08 10.65
C GLY A 50 2.41 2.76 10.04
N SER A 51 2.68 1.77 10.88
CA SER A 51 3.11 0.44 10.45
C SER A 51 1.90 -0.44 10.14
N LYS A 52 1.71 -0.79 8.88
CA LYS A 52 0.78 -1.83 8.42
C LYS A 52 1.58 -2.88 7.66
N GLY A 53 1.23 -4.14 7.85
CA GLY A 53 1.84 -5.27 7.14
C GLY A 53 0.80 -6.03 6.32
N TYR A 54 1.25 -6.69 5.26
CA TYR A 54 0.43 -7.61 4.49
C TYR A 54 0.32 -8.98 5.18
N GLY A 55 -0.84 -9.59 5.09
CA GLY A 55 -1.09 -10.93 5.62
C GLY A 55 -1.88 -11.78 4.61
N ILE A 56 -1.60 -13.08 4.61
CA ILE A 56 -2.36 -14.05 3.81
C ILE A 56 -3.57 -14.49 4.64
N ALA A 57 -4.77 -14.08 4.22
CA ALA A 57 -6.00 -14.46 4.90
C ALA A 57 -6.44 -15.87 4.46
N LEU A 58 -6.73 -16.72 5.44
CA LEU A 58 -7.25 -18.07 5.25
C LEU A 58 -8.61 -18.22 5.94
N GLU A 59 -9.33 -19.28 5.58
CA GLU A 59 -10.59 -19.61 6.26
C GLU A 59 -10.38 -19.78 7.77
N LYS A 60 -11.38 -19.38 8.57
CA LYS A 60 -11.32 -19.56 10.02
C LYS A 60 -11.12 -21.03 10.37
N LYS A 61 -10.16 -21.30 11.26
CA LYS A 61 -9.75 -22.65 11.68
C LYS A 61 -9.10 -23.49 10.56
N SER A 62 -8.60 -22.87 9.50
CA SER A 62 -7.80 -23.57 8.49
C SER A 62 -6.52 -24.13 9.09
N GLU A 63 -6.26 -25.42 8.84
CA GLU A 63 -5.02 -26.12 9.23
C GLU A 63 -3.76 -25.51 8.59
N TRP A 64 -3.92 -24.73 7.52
CA TRP A 64 -2.83 -24.09 6.79
C TRP A 64 -2.31 -22.83 7.47
N THR A 65 -3.09 -22.21 8.37
CA THR A 65 -2.74 -20.92 8.99
C THR A 65 -1.37 -20.96 9.65
N ASP A 66 -1.15 -21.99 10.46
CA ASP A 66 0.07 -22.17 11.24
C ASP A 66 1.25 -22.61 10.34
N ARG A 67 0.98 -23.46 9.35
CA ARG A 67 1.99 -23.92 8.37
C ARG A 67 2.52 -22.76 7.52
N ILE A 68 1.63 -21.93 6.98
CA ILE A 68 1.99 -20.76 6.16
C ILE A 68 2.72 -19.73 7.02
N SER A 69 2.23 -19.45 8.22
CA SER A 69 2.87 -18.49 9.13
C SER A 69 4.30 -18.91 9.50
N ARG A 70 4.52 -20.19 9.79
CA ARG A 70 5.87 -20.72 10.04
C ARG A 70 6.78 -20.57 8.82
N GLN A 71 6.28 -20.87 7.64
CA GLN A 71 7.09 -20.76 6.43
C GLN A 71 7.50 -19.31 6.13
N ILE A 72 6.60 -18.34 6.36
CA ILE A 72 6.92 -16.91 6.24
C ILE A 72 8.05 -16.53 7.22
N LEU A 73 7.98 -17.00 8.47
CA LEU A 73 9.04 -16.74 9.46
C LEU A 73 10.38 -17.38 9.09
N LEU A 74 10.37 -18.53 8.42
CA LEU A 74 11.59 -19.17 7.92
C LEU A 74 12.21 -18.35 6.81
N TYR A 75 11.43 -17.95 5.79
CA TYR A 75 11.94 -17.12 4.71
C TYR A 75 12.50 -15.78 5.19
N GLN A 76 11.86 -15.15 6.20
CA GLN A 76 12.34 -13.89 6.77
C GLN A 76 13.69 -14.02 7.50
N ARG A 77 14.05 -15.22 7.96
CA ARG A 77 15.34 -15.48 8.66
C ARG A 77 16.45 -15.90 7.71
N GLU A 78 16.11 -16.31 6.49
CA GLU A 78 17.09 -16.72 5.47
C GLU A 78 17.63 -15.52 4.67
N GLU A 79 17.07 -14.32 4.86
CA GLU A 79 17.65 -13.03 4.51
C GLU A 79 18.60 -12.49 5.60
#